data_AF-A0A353ZZ21-F1
#
_entry.id   AF-A0A353ZZ21-F1
#
_cell.length_a   1.000
_cell.length_b   1.000
_cell.length_c   1.000
_cell.angle_alpha   90.00
_cell.angle_beta   90.00
_cell.angle_gamma   90.00
#
_symmetry.space_group_name_H-M   'P 1'
#
loop_
_entity.id
_entity.type
_entity.pdbx_description
1 polymer ?
#
loop_
_entity_poly.entity_id
_entity_poly.type
_entity_poly.pdbx_seq_one_letter_code
_entity_poly.pdbx_strand_id
1 'polypeptide(L)' 'MKSIVLRLFLAAAVILSMMIALSCTKYVSGSIKVGVAGAHSGDLASYGLPTVKAAELVVNDINAKGGILGRTV' A
#
# COMPACT_ATOMS: atom_id res chain seq x y z
N MET A 1 -23.57 -28.86 31.21
CA MET A 1 -22.80 -27.66 31.64
C MET A 1 -21.36 -27.68 31.12
N LYS A 2 -20.57 -28.76 31.31
CA LYS A 2 -19.17 -28.85 30.85
C LYS A 2 -18.96 -28.63 29.33
N SER A 3 -19.87 -29.12 28.48
CA SER A 3 -19.79 -28.97 27.01
C SER A 3 -20.11 -27.56 26.50
N ILE A 4 -20.96 -26.80 27.21
CA ILE A 4 -21.29 -25.41 26.87
C ILE A 4 -20.14 -24.48 27.25
N VAL A 5 -19.53 -24.71 28.43
CA VAL A 5 -18.36 -23.94 28.90
C VAL A 5 -17.16 -24.19 27.97
N LEU A 6 -16.96 -25.43 27.52
CA LEU A 6 -15.90 -25.78 26.55
C LEU A 6 -16.07 -25.09 25.19
N ARG A 7 -17.30 -25.01 24.67
CA ARG A 7 -17.60 -24.31 23.40
C ARG A 7 -17.42 -22.80 23.51
N LEU A 8 -17.78 -22.20 24.65
CA LEU A 8 -17.54 -20.79 24.95
C LEU A 8 -16.05 -20.46 25.02
N PHE A 9 -15.24 -21.32 25.64
CA PHE A 9 -13.77 -21.18 25.65
C PHE A 9 -13.16 -21.29 24.25
N LEU A 10 -13.65 -22.23 23.43
CA LEU A 10 -13.19 -22.38 22.05
C LEU A 10 -13.51 -21.15 21.19
N ALA A 11 -14.72 -20.61 21.33
CA ALA A 11 -15.13 -19.39 20.63
C ALA A 11 -14.27 -18.19 21.04
N ALA A 12 -14.01 -18.01 22.34
CA ALA A 12 -13.14 -16.95 22.84
C ALA A 12 -11.70 -17.07 22.30
N ALA A 13 -11.16 -18.29 22.20
CA ALA A 13 -9.82 -18.53 21.65
C ALA A 13 -9.73 -18.19 20.16
N VAL A 14 -10.75 -18.51 19.36
CA VAL A 14 -10.81 -18.16 17.94
C VAL A 14 -10.91 -16.64 17.74
N ILE A 15 -11.73 -15.96 18.54
CA ILE A 15 -11.87 -14.49 18.49
C ILE A 15 -10.54 -13.82 18.85
N LEU A 16 -9.85 -14.30 19.89
CA LEU A 16 -8.55 -13.78 20.30
C LEU A 16 -7.46 -14.01 19.23
N SER A 17 -7.45 -15.18 18.61
CA SER A 17 -6.55 -15.51 17.49
C SER A 17 -6.78 -14.59 16.28
N MET A 18 -8.03 -14.27 15.96
CA MET A 18 -8.38 -13.38 14.85
C MET A 18 -7.96 -11.92 15.13
N MET A 19 -8.05 -11.46 16.37
CA MET A 19 -7.60 -10.12 16.78
C MET A 19 -6.08 -9.94 16.66
N ILE A 20 -5.31 -10.98 16.99
CA ILE A 20 -3.84 -10.97 16.86
C ILE A 20 -3.43 -10.94 15.38
N ALA A 21 -4.13 -11.66 14.51
CA ALA A 21 -3.87 -11.66 13.07
C ALA A 21 -4.09 -10.27 12.43
N LEU A 22 -4.97 -9.45 12.99
CA LEU A 22 -5.28 -8.12 12.46
C LEU A 22 -4.34 -7.01 12.96
N SER A 23 -3.50 -7.28 13.95
CA SER A 23 -2.67 -6.26 14.62
C SER A 23 -1.35 -5.93 13.89
N CYS A 24 -1.07 -6.55 12.73
CA CYS A 24 0.19 -6.38 11.99
C CYS A 24 0.07 -5.40 10.80
N THR A 25 -0.74 -4.35 10.90
CA THR A 25 -0.68 -3.23 9.94
C THR A 25 0.47 -2.30 10.32
N LYS A 26 1.62 -2.43 9.64
CA LYS A 26 2.70 -1.44 9.74
C LYS A 26 2.18 -0.09 9.22
N TYR A 27 2.07 0.87 10.12
CA TYR A 27 1.74 2.25 9.78
C TYR A 27 2.95 2.87 9.09
N VAL A 28 2.96 2.88 7.76
CA VAL A 28 4.05 3.48 6.99
C VAL A 28 3.68 4.92 6.65
N SER A 29 4.39 5.87 7.25
CA SER A 29 4.05 7.29 7.16
C SER A 29 4.67 7.93 5.92
N GLY A 30 3.82 8.61 5.12
CA GLY A 30 4.21 9.52 4.04
C GLY A 30 4.44 8.86 2.68
N SER A 31 4.06 9.56 1.61
CA SER A 31 4.39 9.18 0.23
C SER A 31 5.88 9.35 -0.06
N ILE A 32 6.40 8.47 -0.90
CA ILE A 32 7.71 8.68 -1.54
C ILE A 32 7.52 9.84 -2.55
N LYS A 33 8.55 10.67 -2.72
CA LYS A 33 8.49 11.80 -3.65
C LYS A 33 9.47 11.54 -4.78
N VAL A 34 8.95 11.43 -5.99
CA VAL A 34 9.74 11.22 -7.20
C VAL A 34 9.68 12.49 -8.06
N GLY A 35 10.83 13.08 -8.32
CA GLY A 35 10.98 14.17 -9.27
C GLY A 35 11.43 13.64 -10.62
N VAL A 36 10.73 14.01 -11.69
CA VAL A 36 11.16 13.77 -13.07
C VAL A 36 11.66 15.11 -13.61
N ALA A 37 12.97 15.22 -13.82
CA ALA A 37 13.55 16.41 -14.42
C ALA A 37 13.39 16.34 -15.95
N GLY A 38 12.92 17.43 -16.57
CA GLY A 38 12.77 17.51 -18.02
C GLY A 38 12.03 18.77 -18.49
N ALA A 39 11.98 18.96 -19.80
CA ALA A 39 11.18 20.01 -20.42
C ALA A 39 9.70 19.61 -20.39
N HIS A 40 8.97 20.11 -19.39
CA HIS A 40 7.54 19.79 -19.25
C HIS A 40 6.63 20.78 -20.00
N SER A 41 7.21 21.83 -20.58
CA SER A 41 6.53 22.89 -21.33
C SER A 41 7.47 23.56 -22.33
N GLY A 42 6.91 24.42 -23.19
CA GLY A 42 7.65 25.15 -24.24
C GLY A 42 8.00 24.31 -25.46
N ASP A 43 8.83 24.84 -26.34
CA ASP A 43 9.16 24.24 -27.64
C ASP A 43 9.83 22.87 -27.54
N LEU A 44 10.48 22.59 -26.40
CA LEU A 44 11.15 21.33 -26.12
C LEU A 44 10.29 20.35 -25.31
N ALA A 45 9.01 20.66 -25.05
CA ALA A 45 8.12 19.80 -24.28
C ALA A 45 8.03 18.37 -24.82
N SER A 46 8.09 18.21 -26.14
CA SER A 46 8.08 16.90 -26.81
C SER A 46 9.20 15.97 -26.36
N TYR A 47 10.29 16.50 -25.81
CA TYR A 47 11.40 15.70 -25.28
C TYR A 47 11.21 15.29 -23.81
N GLY A 48 10.45 16.05 -23.01
CA GLY A 48 10.22 15.76 -21.59
C GLY A 48 8.88 15.10 -21.27
N LEU A 49 7.83 15.40 -22.04
CA LEU A 49 6.50 14.82 -21.88
C LEU A 49 6.47 13.27 -21.98
N PRO A 50 7.23 12.61 -22.88
CA PRO A 50 7.27 11.15 -22.90
C PRO A 50 7.81 10.57 -21.59
N THR A 51 8.86 11.17 -21.03
CA THR A 51 9.51 10.69 -19.80
C THR A 51 8.62 10.86 -18.58
N VAL A 52 7.97 12.02 -18.40
CA VAL A 52 7.06 12.23 -17.25
C VAL A 52 5.84 11.32 -17.33
N LYS A 53 5.25 11.12 -18.51
CA LYS A 53 4.12 10.20 -18.69
C LYS A 53 4.52 8.74 -18.45
N ALA A 54 5.72 8.33 -18.89
CA ALA A 54 6.23 7.00 -18.60
C ALA A 54 6.41 6.78 -17.09
N ALA A 55 6.96 7.77 -16.38
CA ALA A 55 7.09 7.72 -14.93
C ALA A 55 5.72 7.63 -14.24
N GLU A 56 4.74 8.42 -14.65
CA GLU A 56 3.36 8.35 -14.14
C GLU A 56 2.74 6.97 -14.34
N LEU A 57 2.90 6.36 -15.53
CA LEU A 57 2.38 5.01 -15.80
C LEU A 57 2.99 3.96 -14.86
N VAL A 58 4.29 4.01 -14.63
CA VAL A 58 4.99 3.06 -13.75
C VAL A 58 4.62 3.30 -12.29
N VAL A 59 4.53 4.56 -11.84
CA VAL A 59 4.09 4.91 -10.49
C VAL A 59 2.68 4.42 -10.22
N ASN A 60 1.77 4.57 -11.19
CA ASN A 60 0.41 4.07 -11.08
C ASN A 60 0.36 2.54 -10.94
N ASP A 61 1.14 1.80 -11.75
CA ASP A 61 1.23 0.34 -11.65
C ASP A 61 1.81 -0.11 -10.30
N ILE A 62 2.87 0.54 -9.81
CA ILE A 62 3.47 0.25 -8.50
C ILE A 62 2.48 0.53 -7.36
N ASN A 63 1.79 1.67 -7.40
CA ASN A 63 0.81 2.04 -6.38
C ASN A 63 -0.39 1.08 -6.39
N ALA A 64 -0.84 0.63 -7.56
CA ALA A 64 -1.87 -0.40 -7.69
C ALA A 64 -1.45 -1.75 -7.08
N LYS A 65 -0.15 -2.05 -7.05
CA LYS A 65 0.44 -3.26 -6.43
C LYS A 65 0.75 -3.11 -4.94
N GLY A 66 0.31 -2.03 -4.29
CA GLY A 66 0.54 -1.78 -2.87
C GLY A 66 1.78 -0.93 -2.57
N GLY A 67 2.37 -0.30 -3.59
CA GLY A 67 3.46 0.64 -3.42
C GLY A 67 4.80 -0.02 -3.09
N ILE A 68 5.74 0.78 -2.57
CA ILE A 68 7.07 0.31 -2.16
C ILE A 68 7.10 0.22 -0.63
N LEU A 69 7.28 -0.99 -0.10
CA LEU A 69 7.23 -1.25 1.35
C LEU A 69 5.93 -0.74 2.00
N GLY A 70 4.81 -0.82 1.27
CA GLY A 70 3.50 -0.33 1.69
C GLY A 70 3.28 1.18 1.51
N ARG A 71 4.24 1.91 0.94
CA ARG A 71 4.17 3.36 0.72
C ARG A 71 3.78 3.67 -0.71
N THR A 72 2.85 4.59 -0.89
CA THR A 72 2.59 5.16 -2.22
C THR A 72 3.79 5.96 -2.69
N VAL A 73 4.15 5.77 -3.96
CA VAL A 73 5.17 6.50 -4.71
C VAL A 73 4.57 7.75 -5.34
#